data_AF-A0A0K9YZ14-F1
#
_entry.id   AF-A0A0K9YZ14-F1
#
_cell.length_a   1.000
_cell.length_b   1.000
_cell.length_c   1.000
_cell.angle_alpha   90.00
_cell.angle_beta   90.00
_cell.angle_gamma   90.00
#
_symmetry.space_group_name_H-M   'P 1'
#
loop_
_entity.id
_entity.type
_entity.pdbx_description
1 polymer ?
#
loop_
_entity_poly.entity_id
_entity_poly.type
_entity_poly.pdbx_seq_one_letter_code
_entity_poly.pdbx_strand_id
1 'polypeptide(L)'
;MRTEHEMMKMIIDFAAKDDRIRLATLEGSRTNKNISPDAFQDYDLSYFVTDMDSFKENDHWLDQFGKRIMMQKPEDMELFPSELGNWFSYLILFEDGNKLDLTLILINEVNDYFADSDGLVEVLLDKDSRIEAEVIASDRQYWIKKPTAREFDDCCNEFWYVSTYSGSSYPRMWQSLFTCYALFRKYSKAVANGLGYEYPDYDQAISTYTESIHKQWA
;
A
#
# COMPACT_ATOMS: atom_id res chain seq x y z
N MET A 1 -21.39 -7.47 7.94
CA MET A 1 -20.14 -6.72 7.73
C MET A 1 -20.28 -5.42 8.49
N ARG A 2 -19.34 -5.11 9.37
CA ARG A 2 -19.31 -3.84 10.07
C ARG A 2 -19.03 -2.74 9.06
N THR A 3 -19.75 -1.64 9.22
CA THR A 3 -19.62 -0.43 8.42
C THR A 3 -18.38 0.36 8.80
N GLU A 4 -17.98 1.29 7.94
CA GLU A 4 -16.88 2.22 8.23
C GLU A 4 -17.08 2.98 9.53
N HIS A 5 -18.29 3.48 9.76
CA HIS A 5 -18.61 4.19 10.98
C HIS A 5 -18.42 3.30 12.23
N GLU A 6 -18.82 2.03 12.17
CA GLU A 6 -18.64 1.09 13.28
C GLU A 6 -17.17 0.76 13.53
N MET A 7 -16.38 0.56 12.46
CA MET A 7 -14.94 0.30 12.54
C MET A 7 -14.19 1.50 13.13
N MET A 8 -14.40 2.70 12.56
CA MET A 8 -13.75 3.92 13.02
C MET A 8 -14.11 4.25 14.47
N LYS A 9 -15.38 4.08 14.84
CA LYS A 9 -15.81 4.30 16.23
C LYS A 9 -15.09 3.35 17.19
N MET A 10 -14.94 2.08 16.83
CA MET A 10 -14.27 1.08 17.66
C MET A 10 -12.77 1.37 17.84
N ILE A 11 -12.12 1.77 16.75
CA ILE A 11 -10.72 2.22 16.73
C ILE A 11 -10.53 3.42 17.68
N ILE A 12 -11.30 4.49 17.46
CA ILE A 12 -11.18 5.72 18.24
C ILE A 12 -11.54 5.48 19.71
N ASP A 13 -12.61 4.73 19.99
CA ASP A 13 -13.04 4.43 21.36
C ASP A 13 -11.97 3.63 22.12
N PHE A 14 -11.27 2.71 21.47
CA PHE A 14 -10.18 1.98 22.11
C PHE A 14 -9.02 2.91 22.44
N ALA A 15 -8.55 3.68 21.44
CA ALA A 15 -7.49 4.66 21.62
C ALA A 15 -7.82 5.64 22.74
N ALA A 16 -9.06 6.11 22.81
CA ALA A 16 -9.51 7.05 23.84
C ALA A 16 -9.45 6.46 25.26
N LYS A 17 -9.77 5.17 25.42
CA LYS A 17 -9.83 4.49 26.73
C LYS A 17 -8.50 3.99 27.25
N ASP A 18 -7.57 3.61 26.37
CA ASP A 18 -6.27 3.08 26.79
C ASP A 18 -5.28 4.23 27.04
N ASP A 19 -4.87 4.42 28.30
CA ASP A 19 -3.97 5.51 28.69
C ASP A 19 -2.58 5.41 28.06
N ARG A 20 -2.18 4.21 27.64
CA ARG A 20 -0.90 3.98 26.97
C ARG A 20 -0.89 4.55 25.56
N ILE A 21 -2.06 4.70 24.92
CA ILE A 21 -2.22 5.33 23.61
C ILE A 21 -2.42 6.84 23.82
N ARG A 22 -1.53 7.63 23.23
CA ARG A 22 -1.51 9.10 23.38
C ARG A 22 -1.96 9.85 22.13
N LEU A 23 -1.66 9.29 20.96
CA LEU A 23 -2.03 9.81 19.66
C LEU A 23 -2.49 8.64 18.78
N ALA A 24 -3.48 8.89 17.91
CA ALA A 24 -3.93 7.95 16.89
C ALA A 24 -4.10 8.66 15.56
N THR A 25 -3.59 8.06 14.49
CA THR A 25 -3.70 8.56 13.11
C THR A 25 -4.27 7.50 12.19
N LEU A 26 -5.09 7.93 11.24
CA LEU A 26 -5.50 7.13 10.09
C LEU A 26 -4.62 7.53 8.91
N GLU A 27 -4.25 6.55 8.08
CA GLU A 27 -3.38 6.74 6.93
C GLU A 27 -4.02 6.24 5.63
N GLY A 28 -3.27 6.41 4.56
CA GLY A 28 -3.52 5.72 3.30
C GLY A 28 -4.80 6.19 2.61
N SER A 29 -5.41 5.25 1.87
CA SER A 29 -6.45 5.60 0.90
C SER A 29 -7.71 6.21 1.53
N ARG A 30 -7.99 5.93 2.81
CA ARG A 30 -9.19 6.43 3.51
C ARG A 30 -9.11 7.91 3.86
N THR A 31 -7.92 8.47 3.96
CA THR A 31 -7.72 9.91 4.19
C THR A 31 -7.78 10.72 2.89
N ASN A 32 -7.71 10.04 1.73
CA ASN A 32 -7.67 10.68 0.42
C ASN A 32 -9.07 11.11 -0.06
N LYS A 33 -9.36 12.41 0.03
CA LYS A 33 -10.62 13.02 -0.42
C LYS A 33 -10.80 13.05 -1.94
N ASN A 34 -9.75 12.76 -2.73
CA ASN A 34 -9.78 12.80 -4.19
C ASN A 34 -10.23 11.48 -4.83
N ILE A 35 -10.38 10.40 -4.05
CA ILE A 35 -10.87 9.12 -4.54
C ILE A 35 -12.26 8.83 -3.97
N SER A 36 -13.06 8.06 -4.71
CA SER A 36 -14.36 7.60 -4.21
C SER A 36 -14.12 6.45 -3.24
N PRO A 37 -14.68 6.50 -2.01
CA PRO A 37 -14.55 5.40 -1.07
C PRO A 37 -15.12 4.10 -1.61
N ASP A 38 -14.50 2.98 -1.28
CA ASP A 38 -14.97 1.66 -1.65
C ASP A 38 -14.85 0.64 -0.51
N ALA A 39 -15.50 -0.52 -0.69
CA ALA A 39 -15.60 -1.55 0.34
C ALA A 39 -14.32 -2.37 0.55
N PHE A 40 -13.30 -2.19 -0.28
CA PHE A 40 -12.02 -2.89 -0.24
C PHE A 40 -10.89 -2.05 0.35
N GLN A 41 -11.15 -0.79 0.72
CA GLN A 41 -10.16 0.03 1.39
C GLN A 41 -9.85 -0.54 2.78
N ASP A 42 -8.56 -0.72 3.04
CA ASP A 42 -8.06 -1.20 4.32
C ASP A 42 -8.06 -0.03 5.34
N TYR A 43 -7.98 -0.34 6.65
CA TYR A 43 -7.79 0.67 7.67
C TYR A 43 -6.31 0.70 8.03
N ASP A 44 -5.56 1.66 7.49
CA ASP A 44 -4.18 1.93 7.87
C ASP A 44 -4.18 2.82 9.12
N LEU A 45 -3.85 2.25 10.27
CA LEU A 45 -4.00 2.88 11.57
C LEU A 45 -2.66 2.89 12.30
N SER A 46 -2.30 4.04 12.86
CA SER A 46 -1.11 4.16 13.71
C SER A 46 -1.49 4.62 15.11
N TYR A 47 -1.09 3.85 16.13
CA TYR A 47 -1.20 4.22 17.55
C TYR A 47 0.17 4.58 18.11
N PHE A 48 0.26 5.76 18.69
CA PHE A 48 1.45 6.21 19.37
C PHE A 48 1.36 5.90 20.86
N VAL A 49 2.24 5.03 21.31
CA VAL A 49 2.17 4.39 22.62
C VAL A 49 3.32 4.80 23.53
N THR A 50 3.07 4.82 24.83
CA THR A 50 4.11 5.04 25.85
C THR A 50 4.87 3.77 26.22
N ASP A 51 4.27 2.60 25.99
CA ASP A 51 4.80 1.30 26.41
C ASP A 51 4.52 0.23 25.35
N MET A 52 5.48 0.05 24.44
CA MET A 52 5.40 -0.92 23.33
C MET A 52 5.32 -2.37 23.83
N ASP A 53 6.15 -2.72 24.82
CA ASP A 53 6.28 -4.10 25.27
C ASP A 53 4.98 -4.60 25.91
N SER A 54 4.23 -3.71 26.58
CA SER A 54 2.91 -4.06 27.14
C SER A 54 1.86 -4.47 26.10
N PHE A 55 1.99 -4.02 24.84
CA PHE A 55 1.11 -4.47 23.74
C PHE A 55 1.62 -5.76 23.09
N LYS A 56 2.93 -6.03 23.17
CA LYS A 56 3.57 -7.22 22.60
C LYS A 56 3.52 -8.43 23.53
N GLU A 57 3.23 -8.23 24.81
CA GLU A 57 3.15 -9.32 25.79
C GLU A 57 2.11 -10.38 25.41
N ASN A 58 0.96 -9.94 24.87
CA ASN A 58 -0.07 -10.83 24.33
C ASN A 58 -1.01 -10.10 23.36
N ASP A 59 -1.68 -10.87 22.50
CA ASP A 59 -2.53 -10.34 21.43
C ASP A 59 -4.02 -10.17 21.84
N HIS A 60 -4.38 -10.41 23.12
CA HIS A 60 -5.79 -10.44 23.54
C HIS A 60 -6.49 -9.08 23.47
N TRP A 61 -5.74 -7.99 23.61
CA TRP A 61 -6.30 -6.64 23.47
C TRP A 61 -6.87 -6.40 22.07
N LEU A 62 -6.40 -7.13 21.06
CA LEU A 62 -6.94 -7.05 19.69
C LEU A 62 -8.31 -7.71 19.55
N ASP A 63 -8.74 -8.56 20.49
CA ASP A 63 -10.00 -9.32 20.40
C ASP A 63 -11.24 -8.43 20.38
N GLN A 64 -11.13 -7.23 20.95
CA GLN A 64 -12.19 -6.22 20.93
C GLN A 64 -12.49 -5.71 19.50
N PHE A 65 -11.51 -5.81 18.58
CA PHE A 65 -11.67 -5.43 17.18
C PHE A 65 -12.40 -6.48 16.36
N GLY A 66 -12.92 -7.53 16.99
CA GLY A 66 -13.75 -8.54 16.35
C GLY A 66 -12.99 -9.81 15.98
N LYS A 67 -13.75 -10.78 15.45
CA LYS A 67 -13.21 -12.10 15.12
C LYS A 67 -12.33 -12.04 13.88
N ARG A 68 -11.15 -12.67 13.98
CA ARG A 68 -10.09 -12.64 12.97
C ARG A 68 -10.13 -13.95 12.16
N ILE A 69 -9.99 -13.84 10.84
CA ILE A 69 -9.67 -14.98 9.96
C ILE A 69 -8.20 -15.32 10.11
N MET A 70 -7.34 -14.30 10.02
CA MET A 70 -5.89 -14.42 10.16
C MET A 70 -5.29 -13.11 10.64
N MET A 71 -4.07 -13.19 11.15
CA MET A 71 -3.26 -12.05 11.57
C MET A 71 -1.80 -12.33 11.25
N GLN A 72 -1.08 -11.31 10.80
CA GLN A 72 0.37 -11.30 10.65
C GLN A 72 0.97 -10.25 11.57
N LYS A 73 2.18 -10.55 12.07
CA LYS A 73 3.03 -9.63 12.83
C LYS A 73 4.38 -9.57 12.12
N PRO A 74 4.55 -8.70 11.10
CA PRO A 74 5.75 -8.68 10.26
C PRO A 74 7.05 -8.57 11.07
N GLU A 75 7.04 -7.83 12.17
CA GLU A 75 8.20 -7.64 13.04
C GLU A 75 8.44 -8.79 14.05
N ASP A 76 7.57 -9.80 14.08
CA ASP A 76 7.62 -10.98 14.97
C ASP A 76 7.54 -12.29 14.16
N MET A 77 8.28 -12.33 13.04
CA MET A 77 8.44 -13.53 12.20
C MET A 77 9.87 -14.05 12.25
N GLU A 78 10.02 -15.37 12.24
CA GLU A 78 11.35 -16.01 12.11
C GLU A 78 11.79 -16.09 10.63
N LEU A 79 10.84 -16.30 9.71
CA LEU A 79 11.13 -16.50 8.28
C LEU A 79 11.57 -15.20 7.58
N PHE A 80 11.03 -14.07 8.02
CA PHE A 80 11.31 -12.75 7.46
C PHE A 80 11.85 -11.85 8.56
N PRO A 81 13.01 -11.20 8.36
CA PRO A 81 13.55 -10.28 9.35
C PRO A 81 12.67 -9.02 9.46
N SER A 82 12.64 -8.41 10.64
CA SER A 82 12.02 -7.12 10.86
C SER A 82 12.77 -6.01 10.11
N GLU A 83 12.03 -5.15 9.41
CA GLU A 83 12.56 -4.00 8.66
C GLU A 83 12.00 -2.65 9.14
N LEU A 84 10.99 -2.66 10.03
CA LEU A 84 10.25 -1.47 10.48
C LEU A 84 10.92 -0.70 11.64
N GLY A 85 12.18 -1.00 11.94
CA GLY A 85 12.92 -0.38 13.04
C GLY A 85 12.29 -0.66 14.41
N ASN A 86 11.93 0.39 15.13
CA ASN A 86 11.33 0.31 16.47
C ASN A 86 9.80 0.14 16.46
N TRP A 87 9.18 0.18 15.28
CA TRP A 87 7.74 0.08 15.16
C TRP A 87 7.31 -1.39 15.20
N PHE A 88 6.03 -1.62 15.44
CA PHE A 88 5.48 -2.98 15.49
C PHE A 88 4.07 -3.00 14.91
N SER A 89 3.83 -3.86 13.94
CA SER A 89 2.60 -3.86 13.17
C SER A 89 1.81 -5.17 13.28
N TYR A 90 0.49 -5.04 13.12
CA TYR A 90 -0.47 -6.13 13.06
C TYR A 90 -1.29 -5.98 11.79
N LEU A 91 -1.15 -6.93 10.86
CA LEU A 91 -1.97 -6.98 9.65
C LEU A 91 -3.09 -7.99 9.86
N ILE A 92 -4.32 -7.51 9.98
CA ILE A 92 -5.46 -8.28 10.47
C ILE A 92 -6.54 -8.38 9.40
N LEU A 93 -6.97 -9.59 9.07
CA LEU A 93 -8.14 -9.85 8.25
C LEU A 93 -9.27 -10.38 9.14
N PHE A 94 -10.41 -9.68 9.18
CA PHE A 94 -11.56 -10.05 10.01
C PHE A 94 -12.55 -10.97 9.27
N GLU A 95 -13.35 -11.74 10.03
CA GLU A 95 -14.39 -12.65 9.50
C GLU A 95 -15.43 -11.94 8.64
N ASP A 96 -15.61 -10.66 8.86
CA ASP A 96 -16.59 -9.85 8.15
C ASP A 96 -16.03 -9.17 6.89
N GLY A 97 -14.76 -9.43 6.54
CA GLY A 97 -14.10 -8.98 5.31
C GLY A 97 -13.29 -7.69 5.44
N ASN A 98 -13.42 -6.96 6.55
CA ASN A 98 -12.60 -5.77 6.81
C ASN A 98 -11.14 -6.18 7.06
N LYS A 99 -10.20 -5.31 6.65
CA LYS A 99 -8.78 -5.43 6.96
C LYS A 99 -8.28 -4.23 7.76
N LEU A 100 -7.46 -4.50 8.77
CA LEU A 100 -6.85 -3.48 9.61
C LEU A 100 -5.34 -3.70 9.63
N ASP A 101 -4.62 -2.71 9.17
CA ASP A 101 -3.16 -2.64 9.23
C ASP A 101 -2.83 -1.65 10.36
N LEU A 102 -2.55 -2.20 11.54
CA LEU A 102 -2.34 -1.43 12.76
C LEU A 102 -0.86 -1.39 13.12
N THR A 103 -0.27 -0.20 13.12
CA THR A 103 1.10 0.05 13.52
C THR A 103 1.15 0.68 14.91
N LEU A 104 2.02 0.16 15.77
CA LEU A 104 2.39 0.75 17.04
C LEU A 104 3.70 1.52 16.86
N ILE A 105 3.73 2.75 17.36
CA ILE A 105 4.87 3.66 17.27
C ILE A 105 5.14 4.21 18.66
N LEU A 106 6.40 4.33 19.08
CA LEU A 106 6.69 4.96 20.36
C LEU A 106 6.38 6.47 20.31
N ILE A 107 5.79 7.00 21.36
CA ILE A 107 5.32 8.40 21.42
C ILE A 107 6.43 9.46 21.27
N ASN A 108 7.70 9.07 21.45
CA ASN A 108 8.85 9.92 21.21
C ASN A 108 9.24 10.02 19.72
N GLU A 109 8.72 9.14 18.85
CA GLU A 109 9.01 9.09 17.41
C GLU A 109 7.94 9.81 16.56
N VAL A 110 7.01 10.54 17.17
CA VAL A 110 5.95 11.31 16.47
C VAL A 110 6.52 12.24 15.40
N ASN A 111 7.63 12.92 15.70
CA ASN A 111 8.23 13.86 14.76
C ASN A 111 8.82 13.15 13.54
N ASP A 112 9.48 12.01 13.75
CA ASP A 112 10.09 11.22 12.69
C ASP A 112 9.00 10.63 11.78
N TYR A 113 7.92 10.13 12.39
CA TYR A 113 6.73 9.67 11.67
C TYR A 113 6.16 10.74 10.72
N PHE A 114 5.94 11.97 11.20
CA PHE A 114 5.39 13.02 10.34
C PHE A 114 6.41 13.52 9.30
N ALA A 115 7.70 13.42 9.57
CA ALA A 115 8.75 13.81 8.63
C ALA A 115 8.83 12.85 7.44
N ASP A 116 8.63 11.55 7.68
CA ASP A 116 8.74 10.50 6.66
C ASP A 116 7.39 10.12 6.02
N SER A 117 6.28 10.71 6.47
CA SER A 117 4.94 10.46 5.96
C SER A 117 4.78 10.85 4.47
N ASP A 118 4.01 10.04 3.74
CA ASP A 118 3.57 10.27 2.36
C ASP A 118 2.56 11.43 2.21
N GLY A 119 2.09 11.98 3.34
CA GLY A 119 1.12 13.06 3.41
C GLY A 119 -0.34 12.62 3.44
N LEU A 120 -0.68 11.33 3.37
CA LEU A 120 -2.05 10.82 3.49
C LEU A 120 -2.41 10.48 4.94
N VAL A 121 -2.29 11.46 5.84
CA VAL A 121 -2.50 11.26 7.28
C VAL A 121 -3.66 12.12 7.79
N GLU A 122 -4.52 11.52 8.61
CA GLU A 122 -5.56 12.19 9.38
C GLU A 122 -5.36 11.89 10.87
N VAL A 123 -5.30 12.94 11.71
CA VAL A 123 -5.22 12.78 13.16
C VAL A 123 -6.61 12.49 13.72
N LEU A 124 -6.80 11.29 14.28
CA LEU A 124 -8.07 10.86 14.86
C LEU A 124 -8.22 11.27 16.33
N LEU A 125 -7.12 11.24 17.07
CA LEU A 125 -7.10 11.52 18.51
C LEU A 125 -5.72 12.02 18.92
N ASP A 126 -5.65 13.15 19.61
CA ASP A 126 -4.44 13.64 20.28
C ASP A 126 -4.79 14.02 21.73
N LYS A 127 -4.34 13.21 22.68
CA LYS A 127 -4.65 13.42 24.10
C LYS A 127 -3.68 14.38 24.80
N ASP A 128 -2.55 14.68 24.16
CA ASP A 128 -1.47 15.51 24.73
C ASP A 128 -1.40 16.90 24.06
N SER A 129 -2.20 17.14 23.01
CA SER A 129 -2.13 18.36 22.20
C SER A 129 -0.73 18.60 21.62
N ARG A 130 -0.09 17.52 21.15
CA ARG A 130 1.25 17.51 20.54
C ARG A 130 1.24 18.05 19.12
N ILE A 131 0.12 17.93 18.42
CA ILE A 131 -0.01 18.38 17.04
C ILE A 131 -0.49 19.84 17.03
N GLU A 132 0.47 20.76 16.91
CA GLU A 132 0.18 22.21 16.94
C GLU A 132 -0.38 22.76 15.62
N ALA A 133 -0.05 22.12 14.50
CA ALA A 133 -0.48 22.52 13.16
C ALA A 133 -1.46 21.52 12.57
N GLU A 134 -2.46 22.03 11.83
CA GLU A 134 -3.42 21.17 11.14
C GLU A 134 -2.70 20.27 10.12
N VAL A 135 -2.88 18.96 10.26
CA VAL A 135 -2.40 17.96 9.30
C VAL A 135 -3.46 17.80 8.22
N ILE A 136 -3.13 18.26 7.00
CA ILE A 136 -4.04 18.19 5.85
C ILE A 136 -3.58 17.04 4.95
N ALA A 137 -4.37 15.95 4.93
CA ALA A 137 -4.13 14.83 4.04
C ALA A 137 -4.06 15.27 2.57
N SER A 138 -3.03 14.80 1.85
CA SER A 138 -2.75 15.19 0.47
C SER A 138 -2.07 14.06 -0.30
N ASP A 139 -2.67 13.66 -1.43
CA ASP A 139 -2.13 12.64 -2.34
C ASP A 139 -1.09 13.17 -3.35
N ARG A 140 -0.62 14.41 -3.19
CA ARG A 140 0.32 15.06 -4.12
C ARG A 140 1.59 14.26 -4.39
N GLN A 141 2.06 13.48 -3.43
CA GLN A 141 3.23 12.62 -3.61
C GLN A 141 2.97 11.48 -4.62
N TYR A 142 1.72 11.02 -4.72
CA TYR A 142 1.27 10.00 -5.65
C TYR A 142 0.94 10.51 -7.05
N TRP A 143 0.89 11.83 -7.25
CA TRP A 143 0.59 12.40 -8.56
C TRP A 143 1.72 12.07 -9.52
N ILE A 144 1.44 11.13 -10.43
CA ILE A 144 2.32 10.84 -11.55
C ILE A 144 2.46 12.11 -12.38
N LYS A 145 3.63 12.73 -12.30
CA LYS A 145 3.99 13.85 -13.18
C LYS A 145 3.95 13.33 -14.61
N LYS A 146 3.43 14.13 -15.53
CA LYS A 146 3.47 13.81 -16.97
C LYS A 146 4.94 13.49 -17.32
N PRO A 147 5.25 12.25 -17.74
CA PRO A 147 6.62 11.90 -18.05
C PRO A 147 7.08 12.74 -19.25
N THR A 148 8.35 13.09 -19.25
CA THR A 148 9.01 13.54 -20.47
C THR A 148 8.94 12.43 -21.53
N ALA A 149 9.09 12.78 -22.80
CA ALA A 149 9.12 11.79 -23.88
C ALA A 149 10.21 10.72 -23.64
N ARG A 150 11.32 11.11 -23.01
CA ARG A 150 12.43 10.21 -22.67
C ARG A 150 12.10 9.26 -21.53
N GLU A 151 11.49 9.74 -20.44
CA GLU A 151 11.09 8.86 -19.33
C GLU A 151 10.03 7.83 -19.77
N PHE A 152 9.16 8.21 -20.70
CA PHE A 152 8.21 7.28 -21.33
C PHE A 152 8.95 6.21 -22.13
N ASP A 153 9.90 6.61 -22.99
CA ASP A 153 10.72 5.69 -23.79
C ASP A 153 11.54 4.73 -22.91
N ASP A 154 12.21 5.25 -21.88
CA ASP A 154 13.00 4.48 -20.91
C ASP A 154 12.12 3.43 -20.20
N CYS A 155 10.91 3.81 -19.76
CA CYS A 155 9.96 2.90 -19.12
C CYS A 155 9.46 1.80 -20.08
N CYS A 156 9.16 2.15 -21.33
CA CYS A 156 8.83 1.18 -22.37
C CYS A 156 9.98 0.19 -22.57
N ASN A 157 11.19 0.70 -22.77
CA ASN A 157 12.37 -0.12 -23.02
C ASN A 157 12.64 -1.10 -21.87
N GLU A 158 12.63 -0.62 -20.62
CA GLU A 158 12.84 -1.45 -19.43
C GLU A 158 11.79 -2.55 -19.32
N PHE A 159 10.51 -2.21 -19.48
CA PHE A 159 9.43 -3.19 -19.45
C PHE A 159 9.61 -4.29 -20.50
N TRP A 160 9.89 -3.93 -21.75
CA TRP A 160 10.10 -4.91 -22.83
C TRP A 160 11.35 -5.74 -22.61
N TYR A 161 12.43 -5.15 -22.11
CA TYR A 161 13.67 -5.86 -21.82
C TYR A 161 13.51 -6.87 -20.69
N VAL A 162 12.96 -6.45 -19.54
CA VAL A 162 12.72 -7.32 -18.37
C VAL A 162 11.67 -8.38 -18.66
N SER A 163 10.72 -8.13 -19.56
CA SER A 163 9.74 -9.14 -19.99
C SER A 163 10.39 -10.40 -20.57
N THR A 164 11.62 -10.31 -21.09
CA THR A 164 12.39 -11.47 -21.59
C THR A 164 12.88 -12.39 -20.46
N TYR A 165 12.81 -11.94 -19.20
CA TYR A 165 13.24 -12.63 -17.99
C TYR A 165 11.99 -13.06 -17.21
N SER A 166 11.54 -14.31 -17.31
CA SER A 166 10.64 -14.85 -16.28
C SER A 166 10.88 -16.34 -16.05
N GLY A 167 10.37 -16.89 -14.96
CA GLY A 167 10.41 -18.30 -14.54
C GLY A 167 9.20 -18.52 -13.65
N SER A 168 8.33 -19.50 -13.88
CA SER A 168 8.40 -20.77 -13.12
C SER A 168 7.57 -21.92 -13.73
N SER A 169 7.15 -21.81 -14.98
CA SER A 169 7.02 -22.92 -15.94
C SER A 169 6.90 -22.32 -17.33
N TYR A 170 7.49 -22.99 -18.32
CA TYR A 170 7.60 -22.46 -19.68
C TYR A 170 6.25 -21.92 -20.23
N PRO A 171 5.12 -22.64 -20.16
CA PRO A 171 3.84 -22.12 -20.68
C PRO A 171 3.27 -20.94 -19.89
N ARG A 172 3.42 -20.94 -18.56
CA ARG A 172 2.89 -19.86 -17.70
C ARG A 172 3.70 -18.58 -17.85
N MET A 173 4.99 -18.68 -18.11
CA MET A 173 5.81 -17.51 -18.45
C MET A 173 5.34 -16.85 -19.74
N TRP A 174 5.11 -17.63 -20.80
CA TRP A 174 4.60 -17.09 -22.06
C TRP A 174 3.23 -16.45 -21.89
N GLN A 175 2.35 -17.07 -21.10
CA GLN A 175 1.05 -16.49 -20.80
C GLN A 175 1.17 -15.16 -20.03
N SER A 176 2.01 -15.10 -18.99
CA SER A 176 2.26 -13.86 -18.25
C SER A 176 2.88 -12.79 -19.14
N LEU A 177 3.86 -13.16 -19.96
CA LEU A 177 4.53 -12.28 -20.93
C LEU A 177 3.54 -11.67 -21.92
N PHE A 178 2.72 -12.48 -22.58
CA PHE A 178 1.73 -11.99 -23.54
C PHE A 178 0.59 -11.19 -22.86
N THR A 179 0.25 -11.50 -21.61
CA THR A 179 -0.71 -10.71 -20.83
C THR A 179 -0.14 -9.32 -20.54
N CYS A 180 1.12 -9.26 -20.13
CA CYS A 180 1.87 -8.02 -19.94
C CYS A 180 1.95 -7.22 -21.27
N TYR A 181 2.24 -7.87 -22.41
CA TYR A 181 2.26 -7.21 -23.74
C TYR A 181 0.91 -6.57 -24.08
N ALA A 182 -0.18 -7.31 -23.85
CA ALA A 182 -1.52 -6.84 -24.13
C ALA A 182 -1.90 -5.63 -23.26
N LEU A 183 -1.60 -5.67 -21.95
CA LEU A 183 -1.85 -4.57 -21.03
C LEU A 183 -1.00 -3.35 -21.38
N PHE A 184 0.30 -3.55 -21.62
CA PHE A 184 1.20 -2.46 -21.95
C PHE A 184 0.78 -1.77 -23.24
N ARG A 185 0.49 -2.54 -24.30
CA ARG A 185 -0.03 -2.01 -25.58
C ARG A 185 -1.31 -1.20 -25.40
N LYS A 186 -2.24 -1.68 -24.55
CA LYS A 186 -3.50 -0.99 -24.27
C LYS A 186 -3.24 0.39 -23.65
N TYR A 187 -2.44 0.46 -22.59
CA TYR A 187 -2.22 1.72 -21.86
C TYR A 187 -1.27 2.67 -22.59
N SER A 188 -0.17 2.16 -23.15
CA SER A 188 0.79 2.98 -23.90
C SER A 188 0.17 3.62 -25.15
N LYS A 189 -0.69 2.91 -25.90
CA LYS A 189 -1.45 3.50 -27.02
C LYS A 189 -2.46 4.54 -26.56
N ALA A 190 -3.15 4.30 -25.44
CA ALA A 190 -4.10 5.26 -24.88
C ALA A 190 -3.40 6.56 -24.45
N VAL A 191 -2.23 6.45 -23.81
CA VAL A 191 -1.40 7.60 -23.43
C VAL A 191 -0.86 8.34 -24.66
N ALA A 192 -0.31 7.62 -25.64
CA ALA A 192 0.20 8.22 -26.88
C ALA A 192 -0.91 9.01 -27.61
N ASN A 193 -2.09 8.41 -27.78
CA ASN A 193 -3.24 9.07 -28.40
C ASN A 193 -3.74 10.27 -27.58
N GLY A 194 -3.87 10.13 -26.26
CA GLY A 194 -4.35 11.19 -25.37
C GLY A 194 -3.42 12.40 -25.30
N LEU A 195 -2.13 12.20 -25.56
CA LEU A 195 -1.11 13.24 -25.51
C LEU A 195 -0.60 13.71 -26.88
N GLY A 196 -1.08 13.10 -27.98
CA GLY A 196 -0.67 13.42 -29.35
C GLY A 196 0.75 12.96 -29.70
N TYR A 197 1.23 11.90 -29.06
CA TYR A 197 2.54 11.30 -29.32
C TYR A 197 2.45 10.18 -30.35
N GLU A 198 3.53 10.00 -31.12
CA GLU A 198 3.67 8.86 -32.00
C GLU A 198 3.88 7.59 -31.17
N TYR A 199 3.19 6.51 -31.54
CA TYR A 199 3.34 5.23 -30.85
C TYR A 199 4.60 4.52 -31.36
N PRO A 200 5.57 4.17 -30.48
CA PRO A 200 6.83 3.56 -30.91
C PRO A 200 6.66 2.20 -31.62
N ASP A 201 7.57 1.89 -32.54
CA ASP A 201 7.54 0.66 -33.36
C ASP A 201 8.12 -0.57 -32.64
N TYR A 202 8.70 -0.39 -31.44
CA TYR A 202 9.24 -1.47 -30.61
C TYR A 202 8.20 -2.55 -30.29
N ASP A 203 6.93 -2.17 -30.13
CA ASP A 203 5.82 -3.13 -29.94
C ASP A 203 5.80 -4.19 -31.06
N GLN A 204 5.90 -3.74 -32.32
CA GLN A 204 5.87 -4.62 -33.47
C GLN A 204 7.16 -5.45 -33.58
N ALA A 205 8.32 -4.81 -33.38
CA ALA A 205 9.62 -5.47 -33.49
C ALA A 205 9.77 -6.58 -32.43
N ILE A 206 9.47 -6.26 -31.17
CA ILE A 206 9.59 -7.19 -30.04
C ILE A 206 8.50 -8.26 -30.11
N SER A 207 7.25 -7.94 -30.46
CA SER A 207 6.21 -8.96 -30.64
C SER A 207 6.60 -9.98 -31.71
N THR A 208 7.14 -9.52 -32.85
CA THR A 208 7.58 -10.40 -33.94
C THR A 208 8.72 -11.32 -33.52
N TYR A 209 9.72 -10.77 -32.82
CA TYR A 209 10.86 -11.51 -32.29
C TYR A 209 10.40 -12.56 -31.25
N THR A 210 9.63 -12.14 -30.26
CA THR A 210 9.16 -12.95 -29.14
C THR A 210 8.22 -14.07 -29.61
N GLU A 211 7.34 -13.82 -30.59
CA GLU A 211 6.51 -14.86 -31.22
C GLU A 211 7.34 -15.88 -32.00
N SER A 212 8.43 -15.46 -32.66
CA SER A 212 9.29 -16.38 -33.42
C SER A 212 10.00 -17.37 -32.49
N ILE A 213 10.40 -16.90 -31.30
CA ILE A 213 11.01 -17.75 -30.26
C ILE A 213 9.95 -18.65 -29.64
N HIS A 214 8.77 -18.14 -29.30
CA HIS A 214 7.69 -18.97 -28.76
C HIS A 214 7.36 -20.14 -29.69
N LYS A 215 7.21 -19.89 -30.99
CA LYS A 215 6.90 -20.94 -31.99
C LYS A 215 8.01 -21.97 -32.18
N GLN A 216 9.27 -21.63 -31.91
CA GLN A 216 10.40 -22.55 -32.04
C GLN A 216 10.50 -23.54 -30.87
N TRP A 217 9.86 -23.22 -29.74
CA TRP A 217 10.09 -23.89 -28.46
C TRP A 217 8.79 -24.26 -27.71
N ALA A 218 7.61 -23.99 -28.31
CA ALA A 218 6.28 -24.42 -27.87
C ALA A 218 5.89 -25.78 -28.48
#